data_AF-R5KWI5-F1
#
_entry.id   AF-R5KWI5-F1
#
_cell.length_a   1.000
_cell.length_b   1.000
_cell.length_c   1.000
_cell.angle_alpha   90.00
_cell.angle_beta   90.00
_cell.angle_gamma   90.00
#
_symmetry.space_group_name_H-M   'P 1'
#
loop_
_entity.id
_entity.type
_entity.pdbx_description
1 polymer ?
#
loop_
_entity_poly.entity_id
_entity_poly.type
_entity_poly.pdbx_seq_one_letter_code
_entity_poly.pdbx_strand_id
1 'polypeptide(L)'
;MRNIVITLLAALIPMLASGQEWIETGKNDSQTWYIYKNIQDEYGNHLVWVKTTYDTPEARKQAMNDIGTKYHVFEDKTLFCFNSEWSKLYVKSVSAYSKSGKVLSSYNANYEDWDYIAPETIAATIRDLAKYIYENPMP
;
A
#
# COMPACT_ATOMS: atom_id res chain seq x y z
N MET A 1 -33.03 -21.32 22.57
CA MET A 1 -31.77 -20.53 22.60
C MET A 1 -30.81 -20.82 21.44
N ARG A 2 -31.23 -21.50 20.36
CA ARG A 2 -30.36 -21.78 19.19
C ARG A 2 -30.39 -20.68 18.11
N ASN A 3 -31.43 -19.85 18.08
CA ASN A 3 -31.64 -18.89 16.98
C ASN A 3 -31.03 -17.50 17.22
N ILE A 4 -30.66 -17.15 18.46
CA ILE A 4 -30.06 -15.83 18.78
C ILE A 4 -28.56 -15.80 18.43
N VAL A 5 -27.87 -16.93 18.58
CA VAL A 5 -26.42 -17.04 18.31
C VAL A 5 -26.12 -16.90 16.80
N ILE A 6 -27.00 -17.40 15.93
CA ILE A 6 -26.82 -17.36 14.48
C ILE A 6 -27.02 -15.94 13.92
N THR A 7 -27.98 -15.18 14.47
CA THR A 7 -28.23 -13.78 14.05
C THR A 7 -27.10 -12.84 14.46
N LEU A 8 -26.45 -13.08 15.61
CA LEU A 8 -25.31 -12.28 16.07
C LEU A 8 -24.05 -12.50 15.21
N LEU A 9 -23.80 -13.74 14.78
CA LEU A 9 -22.70 -14.08 13.87
C LEU A 9 -22.87 -13.45 12.47
N ALA A 10 -24.09 -13.39 11.95
CA ALA A 10 -24.38 -12.77 10.64
C ALA A 10 -24.17 -11.24 10.63
N ALA A 11 -24.33 -10.57 11.78
CA ALA A 11 -24.07 -9.13 11.92
C ALA A 11 -22.57 -8.79 12.11
N LEU A 12 -21.76 -9.75 12.55
CA LEU A 12 -20.31 -9.59 12.74
C LEU A 12 -19.49 -9.82 11.45
N ILE A 13 -20.02 -10.57 10.49
CA ILE A 13 -19.32 -10.85 9.22
C ILE A 13 -19.09 -9.57 8.39
N PRO A 14 -20.06 -8.64 8.24
CA PRO A 14 -19.82 -7.36 7.56
C PRO A 14 -18.83 -6.46 8.31
N MET A 15 -18.79 -6.52 9.65
CA MET A 15 -17.83 -5.75 10.46
C MET A 15 -16.40 -6.32 10.41
N LEU A 16 -16.25 -7.61 10.10
CA LEU A 16 -14.95 -8.22 9.79
C LEU A 16 -14.55 -7.99 8.32
N ALA A 17 -15.53 -7.80 7.42
CA ALA A 17 -15.29 -7.46 6.01
C ALA A 17 -14.90 -5.99 5.79
N SER A 18 -15.22 -5.09 6.71
CA SER A 18 -14.80 -3.67 6.67
C SER A 18 -13.37 -3.41 7.18
N GLY A 19 -12.56 -4.46 7.42
CA GLY A 19 -11.21 -4.34 7.99
C GLY A 19 -10.04 -4.57 7.02
N GLN A 20 -10.31 -5.02 5.78
CA GLN A 20 -9.26 -5.26 4.78
C GLN A 20 -9.32 -4.22 3.66
N GLU A 21 -8.91 -3.00 4.00
CA GLU A 21 -8.69 -1.93 3.03
C GLU A 21 -7.42 -2.14 2.20
N TRP A 22 -6.53 -3.03 2.64
CA TRP A 22 -5.27 -3.38 1.96
C TRP A 22 -5.36 -4.79 1.34
N ILE A 23 -5.07 -4.91 0.05
CA ILE A 23 -4.96 -6.17 -0.71
C ILE A 23 -3.48 -6.54 -0.81
N GLU A 24 -3.09 -7.74 -0.40
CA GLU A 24 -1.73 -8.26 -0.65
C GLU A 24 -1.52 -8.42 -2.15
N THR A 25 -0.47 -7.78 -2.69
CA THR A 25 -0.13 -7.84 -4.11
C THR A 25 0.93 -8.89 -4.41
N GLY A 26 1.72 -9.27 -3.40
CA GLY A 26 2.76 -10.27 -3.50
C GLY A 26 3.71 -10.20 -2.31
N LYS A 27 4.63 -11.16 -2.26
CA LYS A 27 5.67 -11.22 -1.24
C LYS A 27 6.92 -11.91 -1.76
N ASN A 28 8.04 -11.64 -1.10
CA ASN A 28 9.25 -12.45 -1.17
C ASN A 28 9.68 -12.84 0.26
N ASP A 29 10.88 -13.41 0.41
CA ASP A 29 11.37 -13.86 1.72
C ASP A 29 11.59 -12.73 2.74
N SER A 30 11.66 -11.48 2.28
CA SER A 30 12.06 -10.32 3.08
C SER A 30 10.97 -9.26 3.23
N GLN A 31 10.01 -9.23 2.32
CA GLN A 31 9.01 -8.16 2.20
C GLN A 31 7.67 -8.70 1.71
N THR A 32 6.59 -8.06 2.17
CA THR A 32 5.24 -8.24 1.63
C THR A 32 4.68 -6.89 1.19
N TRP A 33 4.08 -6.84 0.00
CA TRP A 33 3.52 -5.62 -0.59
C TRP A 33 2.00 -5.66 -0.61
N TYR A 34 1.38 -4.50 -0.39
CA TYR A 34 -0.07 -4.34 -0.36
C TYR A 34 -0.51 -3.07 -1.10
N ILE A 35 -1.68 -3.09 -1.72
CA ILE A 35 -2.35 -1.92 -2.32
C ILE A 35 -3.60 -1.59 -1.52
N TYR A 36 -3.82 -0.30 -1.28
CA TYR A 36 -5.06 0.20 -0.71
C TYR A 36 -6.17 0.19 -1.76
N LYS A 37 -7.33 -0.36 -1.42
CA LYS A 37 -8.46 -0.53 -2.33
C LYS A 37 -9.04 0.78 -2.84
N ASN A 38 -9.00 1.84 -2.02
CA ASN A 38 -9.58 3.12 -2.39
C ASN A 38 -8.57 3.95 -3.19
N ILE A 39 -8.67 3.87 -4.51
CA ILE A 39 -7.88 4.66 -5.46
C ILE A 39 -8.59 5.99 -5.67
N GLN A 40 -7.86 7.08 -5.48
CA GLN A 40 -8.40 8.43 -5.57
C GLN A 40 -7.92 9.09 -6.86
N ASP A 41 -8.69 10.04 -7.40
CA ASP A 41 -8.26 10.83 -8.54
C ASP A 41 -7.80 12.22 -8.10
N GLU A 42 -6.75 12.72 -8.75
CA GLU A 42 -6.22 14.06 -8.55
C GLU A 42 -5.77 14.65 -9.89
N TYR A 43 -6.44 15.71 -10.35
CA TYR A 43 -6.14 16.37 -11.64
C TYR A 43 -6.09 15.43 -12.85
N GLY A 44 -6.92 14.37 -12.85
CA GLY A 44 -6.96 13.37 -13.92
C GLY A 44 -5.91 12.26 -13.80
N ASN A 45 -5.10 12.27 -12.74
CA ASN A 45 -4.15 11.21 -12.38
C ASN A 45 -4.72 10.35 -11.24
N HIS A 46 -4.12 9.19 -11.01
CA HIS A 46 -4.58 8.19 -10.05
C HIS A 46 -3.63 8.07 -8.86
N LEU A 47 -4.15 8.32 -7.66
CA LEU A 47 -3.44 8.21 -6.39
C LEU A 47 -3.64 6.83 -5.78
N VAL A 48 -2.54 6.12 -5.59
CA VAL A 48 -2.52 4.73 -5.13
C VAL A 48 -1.61 4.63 -3.92
N TRP A 49 -2.19 4.23 -2.79
CA TRP A 49 -1.43 3.88 -1.60
C TRP A 49 -0.91 2.45 -1.70
N VAL A 50 0.41 2.30 -1.52
CA VAL A 50 1.10 1.03 -1.41
C VAL A 50 1.72 0.93 -0.03
N LYS A 51 1.69 -0.25 0.57
CA LYS A 51 2.33 -0.55 1.86
C LYS A 51 3.32 -1.68 1.66
N THR A 52 4.53 -1.53 2.20
CA THR A 52 5.51 -2.62 2.28
C THR A 52 5.72 -2.97 3.73
N THR A 53 5.63 -4.26 4.09
CA THR A 53 6.12 -4.75 5.39
C THR A 53 7.50 -5.36 5.22
N TYR A 54 8.37 -5.16 6.21
CA TYR A 54 9.71 -5.75 6.24
C TYR A 54 9.72 -6.90 7.24
N ASP A 55 9.76 -8.12 6.71
CA ASP A 55 9.38 -9.32 7.46
C ASP A 55 10.58 -9.94 8.19
N THR A 56 11.81 -9.69 7.70
CA THR A 56 13.06 -10.17 8.31
C THR A 56 13.86 -9.07 9.04
N PRO A 57 14.68 -9.39 10.04
CA PRO A 57 15.59 -8.43 10.69
C PRO A 57 16.51 -7.70 9.71
N GLU A 58 17.01 -8.42 8.70
CA GLU A 58 17.91 -7.90 7.67
C GLU A 58 17.20 -6.85 6.83
N ALA A 59 15.95 -7.13 6.40
CA ALA A 59 15.14 -6.18 5.63
C ALA A 59 14.84 -4.91 6.41
N ARG A 60 14.50 -5.04 7.70
CA ARG A 60 14.22 -3.89 8.59
C ARG A 60 15.46 -3.02 8.80
N LYS A 61 16.64 -3.64 8.88
CA LYS A 61 17.92 -2.94 8.98
C LYS A 61 18.27 -2.24 7.67
N GLN A 62 18.03 -2.89 6.53
CA GLN A 62 18.22 -2.27 5.22
C GLN A 62 17.32 -1.05 5.06
N ALA A 63 16.02 -1.18 5.32
CA ALA A 63 15.06 -0.08 5.27
C ALA A 63 15.41 1.07 6.23
N MET A 64 15.90 0.75 7.44
CA MET A 64 16.42 1.74 8.38
C MET A 64 17.56 2.56 7.77
N ASN A 65 18.50 1.91 7.08
CA ASN A 65 19.63 2.58 6.44
C ASN A 65 19.19 3.42 5.24
N ASP A 66 18.34 2.87 4.37
CA ASP A 66 17.86 3.55 3.16
C ASP A 66 17.08 4.82 3.50
N ILE A 67 16.30 4.78 4.58
CA ILE A 67 15.49 5.91 5.06
C ILE A 67 16.31 6.86 5.97
N GLY A 68 17.51 6.45 6.42
CA GLY A 68 18.39 7.27 7.24
C GLY A 68 17.90 7.47 8.68
N THR A 69 17.19 6.48 9.26
CA THR A 69 16.69 6.54 10.64
C THR A 69 17.54 5.70 11.60
N LYS A 70 17.45 5.99 12.91
CA LYS A 70 18.13 5.23 13.97
C LYS A 70 17.36 4.00 14.43
N TYR A 71 16.13 3.81 13.95
CA TYR A 71 15.21 2.77 14.40
C TYR A 71 14.86 1.84 13.24
N HIS A 72 14.75 0.54 13.53
CA HIS A 72 14.24 -0.44 12.57
C HIS A 72 12.86 -0.04 12.04
N VAL A 73 12.74 -0.05 10.72
CA VAL A 73 11.50 0.24 9.99
C VAL A 73 10.77 -1.09 9.78
N PHE A 74 9.51 -1.17 10.21
CA PHE A 74 8.70 -2.39 10.11
C PHE A 74 7.73 -2.35 8.94
N GLU A 75 7.26 -1.16 8.60
CA GLU A 75 6.46 -0.93 7.40
C GLU A 75 6.78 0.45 6.81
N ASP A 76 6.57 0.59 5.51
CA ASP A 76 6.40 1.88 4.86
C ASP A 76 5.02 1.97 4.19
N LYS A 77 4.59 3.21 3.96
CA LYS A 77 3.43 3.52 3.11
C LYS A 77 3.85 4.57 2.11
N THR A 78 3.70 4.24 0.85
CA THR A 78 4.07 5.08 -0.29
C THR A 78 2.81 5.46 -1.06
N LEU A 79 2.61 6.75 -1.26
CA LEU A 79 1.59 7.28 -2.15
C LEU A 79 2.21 7.46 -3.52
N PHE A 80 1.84 6.60 -4.46
CA PHE A 80 2.16 6.78 -5.87
C PHE A 80 1.08 7.61 -6.54
N CYS A 81 1.50 8.47 -7.47
CA CYS A 81 0.63 9.11 -8.42
C CYS A 81 0.94 8.53 -9.80
N PHE A 82 -0.03 7.81 -10.37
CA PHE A 82 0.02 7.29 -11.74
C PHE A 82 -0.61 8.31 -12.68
N ASN A 83 -0.03 8.53 -13.85
CA ASN A 83 -0.68 9.41 -14.83
C ASN A 83 -1.98 8.77 -15.36
N SER A 84 -2.83 9.56 -16.00
CA SER A 84 -4.11 9.12 -16.59
C SER A 84 -4.01 7.88 -17.50
N GLU A 85 -2.86 7.67 -18.14
CA GLU A 85 -2.60 6.55 -19.06
C GLU A 85 -2.02 5.31 -18.36
N TRP A 86 -1.74 5.39 -17.05
CA TRP A 86 -1.04 4.35 -16.29
C TRP A 86 0.35 3.99 -16.86
N SER A 87 0.97 4.89 -17.62
CA SER A 87 2.27 4.67 -18.28
C SER A 87 3.45 5.19 -17.47
N LYS A 88 3.20 6.15 -16.57
CA LYS A 88 4.18 6.78 -15.69
C LYS A 88 3.69 6.81 -14.26
N LEU A 89 4.62 6.88 -13.32
CA LEU A 89 4.34 7.15 -11.92
C LEU A 89 5.35 8.12 -11.34
N TYR A 90 5.00 8.77 -10.24
CA TYR A 90 5.97 9.35 -9.31
C TYR A 90 5.60 9.04 -7.87
N VAL A 91 6.59 9.12 -6.98
CA VAL A 91 6.38 9.02 -5.54
C VAL A 91 5.92 10.37 -5.00
N LYS A 92 4.67 10.48 -4.58
CA LYS A 92 4.11 11.73 -4.02
C LYS A 92 4.42 11.87 -2.53
N SER A 93 4.33 10.77 -1.79
CA SER A 93 4.59 10.74 -0.34
C SER A 93 5.12 9.38 0.10
N VAL A 94 5.96 9.36 1.13
CA VAL A 94 6.41 8.14 1.82
C VAL A 94 6.35 8.38 3.31
N SER A 95 5.88 7.40 4.07
CA SER A 95 5.97 7.40 5.53
C SER A 95 6.47 6.05 6.03
N ALA A 96 7.45 6.07 6.93
CA ALA A 96 8.05 4.89 7.52
C ALA A 96 7.60 4.74 8.97
N TYR A 97 7.30 3.52 9.40
CA TYR A 97 6.71 3.26 10.71
C TYR A 97 7.49 2.22 11.51
N SER A 98 7.46 2.41 12.83
CA SER A 98 7.94 1.44 13.81
C SER A 98 6.95 0.27 13.94
N LYS A 99 7.38 -0.78 14.67
CA LYS A 99 6.50 -1.91 15.02
C LYS A 99 5.19 -1.50 15.72
N SER A 100 5.20 -0.39 16.46
CA SER A 100 4.02 0.09 17.19
C SER A 100 3.15 1.03 16.34
N GLY A 101 3.44 1.19 15.05
CA GLY A 101 2.76 2.14 14.16
C GLY A 101 3.16 3.60 14.37
N LYS A 102 4.25 3.89 15.10
CA LYS A 102 4.75 5.27 15.24
C LYS A 102 5.50 5.66 13.98
N VAL A 103 5.19 6.84 13.43
CA VAL A 103 5.95 7.42 12.31
C VAL A 103 7.41 7.67 12.75
N LEU A 104 8.35 7.11 11.98
CA LEU A 104 9.79 7.25 12.17
C LEU A 104 10.38 8.31 11.22
N SER A 105 9.85 8.38 10.01
CA SER A 105 10.24 9.34 8.98
C SER A 105 9.07 9.54 8.02
N SER A 106 9.01 10.71 7.39
CA SER A 106 8.03 11.03 6.35
C SER A 106 8.64 11.98 5.33
N TYR A 107 8.29 11.78 4.07
CA TYR A 107 8.71 12.57 2.94
C TYR A 107 7.50 12.90 2.07
N ASN A 108 7.45 14.12 1.54
CA ASN A 108 6.53 14.50 0.47
C ASN A 108 7.37 15.08 -0.67
N ALA A 109 7.05 14.69 -1.90
CA ALA A 109 7.76 15.21 -3.06
C ALA A 109 7.44 16.69 -3.26
N ASN A 110 8.48 17.47 -3.54
CA ASN A 110 8.36 18.91 -3.81
C ASN A 110 8.03 19.20 -5.28
N TYR A 111 8.18 18.21 -6.16
CA TYR A 111 7.92 18.29 -7.58
C TYR A 111 7.51 16.90 -8.11
N GLU A 112 6.86 16.88 -9.26
CA GLU A 112 6.43 15.65 -9.93
C GLU A 112 7.58 15.09 -10.78
N ASP A 113 8.30 14.11 -10.24
CA ASP A 113 9.39 13.42 -10.94
C ASP A 113 8.87 12.16 -11.62
N TRP A 114 8.32 12.33 -12.82
CA TRP A 114 7.62 11.27 -13.54
C TRP A 114 8.58 10.24 -14.15
N ASP A 115 8.48 9.00 -13.68
CA ASP A 115 9.22 7.85 -14.20
C ASP A 115 8.32 6.94 -15.06
N TYR A 116 8.87 6.43 -16.16
CA TYR A 116 8.20 5.40 -16.96
C TYR A 116 8.18 4.06 -16.22
N ILE A 117 7.04 3.38 -16.27
CA ILE A 117 6.88 2.07 -15.65
C ILE A 117 7.48 1.01 -16.57
N ALA A 118 8.65 0.50 -16.19
CA ALA A 118 9.28 -0.60 -16.91
C ALA A 118 8.47 -1.90 -16.75
N PRO A 119 8.28 -2.69 -17.83
CA PRO A 119 7.66 -4.01 -17.74
C PRO A 119 8.39 -4.94 -16.75
N GLU A 120 7.66 -5.94 -16.23
CA GLU A 120 8.22 -6.98 -15.35
C GLU A 120 8.84 -6.47 -14.04
N THR A 121 8.50 -5.24 -13.64
CA THR A 121 8.88 -4.66 -12.35
C THR A 121 7.75 -4.75 -11.33
N ILE A 122 8.07 -4.61 -10.04
CA ILE A 122 7.06 -4.47 -8.97
C ILE A 122 6.13 -3.29 -9.25
N ALA A 123 6.66 -2.18 -9.81
CA ALA A 123 5.86 -1.04 -10.21
C ALA A 123 4.82 -1.40 -11.30
N ALA A 124 5.17 -2.25 -12.27
CA ALA A 124 4.23 -2.76 -13.26
C ALA A 124 3.13 -3.64 -12.63
N THR A 125 3.50 -4.51 -11.70
CA THR A 125 2.51 -5.32 -10.94
C THR A 125 1.57 -4.43 -10.14
N ILE A 126 2.10 -3.40 -9.47
CA ILE A 126 1.29 -2.44 -8.71
C ILE A 126 0.34 -1.70 -9.64
N ARG A 127 0.84 -1.20 -10.78
CA ARG A 127 0.04 -0.53 -11.81
C ARG A 127 -1.12 -1.42 -12.26
N ASP A 128 -0.84 -2.65 -12.64
CA ASP A 128 -1.86 -3.54 -13.23
C ASP A 128 -2.97 -3.86 -12.23
N LEU A 129 -2.61 -4.13 -10.97
CA LEU A 129 -3.58 -4.39 -9.93
C LEU A 129 -4.34 -3.12 -9.52
N ALA A 130 -3.67 -1.98 -9.39
CA ALA A 130 -4.34 -0.72 -9.10
C ALA A 130 -5.34 -0.35 -10.20
N LYS A 131 -4.92 -0.44 -11.46
CA LYS A 131 -5.80 -0.21 -12.61
C LYS A 131 -7.02 -1.14 -12.58
N TYR A 132 -6.81 -2.43 -12.32
CA TYR A 132 -7.90 -3.39 -12.19
C TYR A 132 -8.89 -3.00 -11.07
N ILE A 133 -8.39 -2.62 -9.89
CA ILE A 133 -9.24 -2.17 -8.77
C ILE A 133 -10.03 -0.91 -9.15
N TYR A 134 -9.37 0.05 -9.80
CA TYR A 134 -9.98 1.32 -10.21
C TYR A 134 -11.09 1.10 -11.24
N GLU A 135 -10.86 0.23 -12.23
CA GLU A 135 -11.83 -0.08 -13.29
C GLU A 135 -12.96 -1.02 -12.81
N ASN A 136 -12.77 -1.71 -11.67
CA ASN A 136 -13.72 -2.68 -11.11
C ASN A 136 -13.99 -2.39 -9.63
N PRO A 137 -14.59 -1.23 -9.29
CA PRO A 137 -14.86 -0.87 -7.91
C PRO A 137 -15.80 -1.92 -7.28
N MET A 138 -15.33 -2.57 -6.22
CA MET A 138 -16.16 -3.52 -5.48
C MET A 138 -17.27 -2.75 -4.74
N PRO A 139 -18.52 -3.29 -4.73
CA PRO A 139 -19.67 -2.65 -4.10
C PRO A 139 -19.55 -2.51 -2.58
#